data_AF-A0A452QFC0-F1
#
_entry.id   AF-A0A452QFC0-F1
#
_cell.length_a   1.000
_cell.length_b   1.000
_cell.length_c   1.000
_cell.angle_alpha   90.00
_cell.angle_beta   90.00
_cell.angle_gamma   90.00
#
_symmetry.space_group_name_H-M   'P 1'
#
loop_
_entity.id
_entity.type
_entity.pdbx_description
1 polymer ?
#
loop_
_entity_poly.entity_id
_entity_poly.type
_entity_poly.pdbx_seq_one_letter_code
_entity_poly.pdbx_strand_id
1 'polypeptide(L)' 'MNAAVRAVVRVGIFTGARVFFVHEGYQGLVDGGDHIREASWESVSMMLQLVRS' A
#
# COMPACT_ATOMS: atom_id res chain seq x y z
N MET A 1 -0.18 4.77 -9.57
CA MET A 1 -0.47 3.98 -8.36
C MET A 1 -1.62 4.66 -7.61
N ASN A 2 -2.68 3.91 -7.31
CA ASN A 2 -4.06 4.37 -7.15
C ASN A 2 -4.30 5.15 -5.83
N ALA A 3 -5.00 6.29 -5.90
CA ALA A 3 -5.37 7.09 -4.73
C ALA A 3 -6.10 6.26 -3.65
N ALA A 4 -6.84 5.23 -4.08
CA ALA A 4 -7.50 4.26 -3.19
C ALA A 4 -6.49 3.51 -2.30
N VAL A 5 -5.38 3.02 -2.86
CA VAL A 5 -4.35 2.30 -2.09
C VAL A 5 -3.72 3.21 -1.04
N ARG A 6 -3.41 4.46 -1.42
CA ARG A 6 -2.88 5.46 -0.48
C ARG A 6 -3.86 5.74 0.65
N ALA A 7 -5.15 5.91 0.34
CA ALA A 7 -6.18 6.16 1.34
C ALA A 7 -6.30 5.00 2.34
N VAL A 8 -6.37 3.76 1.85
CA VAL A 8 -6.47 2.56 2.71
C VAL A 8 -5.26 2.43 3.64
N VAL A 9 -4.04 2.60 3.12
CA VAL A 9 -2.81 2.53 3.94
C VAL A 9 -2.80 3.63 4.99
N ARG A 10 -3.11 4.89 4.61
CA ARG A 10 -3.10 6.03 5.54
C ARG A 10 -4.13 5.87 6.65
N VAL A 11 -5.35 5.48 6.31
CA VAL A 11 -6.42 5.26 7.30
C VAL A 11 -6.08 4.08 8.19
N GLY A 12 -5.65 2.95 7.63
CA GLY A 12 -5.28 1.75 8.40
C GLY A 12 -4.20 2.05 9.44
N ILE A 13 -3.10 2.67 9.02
CA ILE A 13 -2.02 3.07 9.94
C ILE A 13 -2.54 4.06 10.99
N PHE A 14 -3.31 5.08 10.59
CA PHE A 14 -3.87 6.07 11.51
C PHE A 14 -4.78 5.43 12.58
N THR A 15 -5.52 4.37 12.22
CA THR A 15 -6.35 3.61 13.16
C THR A 15 -5.58 2.59 14.02
N GLY A 16 -4.26 2.51 13.88
CA GLY A 16 -3.42 1.55 14.62
C GLY A 16 -3.37 0.15 14.02
N ALA A 17 -3.86 -0.05 12.78
CA ALA A 17 -3.77 -1.32 12.09
C ALA A 17 -2.39 -1.49 11.42
N ARG A 18 -1.92 -2.74 11.36
CA ARG A 18 -0.80 -3.13 10.50
C ARG A 18 -1.31 -3.41 9.10
N VAL A 19 -0.80 -2.68 8.13
CA VAL A 19 -1.23 -2.77 6.72
C VAL A 19 -0.15 -3.45 5.90
N PHE A 20 -0.52 -4.30 4.95
CA PHE A 20 0.42 -5.01 4.08
C PHE A 20 0.05 -4.82 2.62
N PHE A 21 1.06 -4.68 1.76
CA PHE A 21 0.92 -4.80 0.32
C PHE A 21 1.01 -6.26 -0.10
N VAL A 22 0.15 -6.64 -1.03
CA VAL A 22 0.24 -7.89 -1.75
C VAL A 22 0.61 -7.57 -3.19
N HIS A 23 1.80 -7.97 -3.59
CA HIS A 23 2.28 -7.86 -4.96
C HIS A 23 1.73 -9.01 -5.81
N GLU A 24 1.60 -8.85 -7.13
CA GLU A 24 1.05 -9.88 -8.04
C GLU A 24 -0.39 -10.33 -7.70
N GLY A 25 -1.18 -9.47 -7.08
CA GLY A 25 -2.61 -9.68 -6.83
C GLY A 25 -2.90 -10.96 -6.04
N TYR A 26 -3.86 -11.76 -6.52
CA TYR A 26 -4.20 -13.02 -5.85
C TYR A 26 -3.09 -14.07 -5.94
N GLN A 27 -2.27 -14.05 -7.00
CA GLN A 27 -1.19 -15.02 -7.14
C GLN A 27 -0.14 -14.80 -6.05
N GLY A 28 0.31 -13.57 -5.85
CA GLY A 28 1.24 -13.28 -4.75
C GLY A 28 0.63 -13.41 -3.35
N LEU A 29 -0.71 -13.36 -3.23
CA LEU A 29 -1.37 -13.74 -1.97
C LEU A 29 -1.21 -15.24 -1.68
N VAL A 30 -1.34 -16.09 -2.70
CA VAL A 30 -1.17 -17.55 -2.60
C VAL A 30 0.30 -17.90 -2.37
N ASP A 31 1.20 -17.28 -3.13
CA ASP A 31 2.64 -17.55 -3.06
C ASP A 31 3.25 -17.04 -1.75
N GLY A 32 2.70 -15.97 -1.17
CA GLY A 32 3.11 -15.42 0.11
C GLY A 32 4.56 -14.94 0.11
N GLY A 33 5.23 -15.03 1.27
CA GLY A 33 6.63 -14.67 1.42
C GLY A 33 6.93 -13.23 1.00
N ASP A 34 7.86 -13.05 0.06
CA ASP A 34 8.32 -11.75 -0.42
C ASP A 34 7.23 -10.93 -1.16
N HIS A 35 6.11 -11.57 -1.53
CA HIS A 35 4.96 -10.90 -2.13
C HIS A 35 4.11 -10.13 -1.11
N ILE A 36 4.25 -10.41 0.18
CA ILE A 36 3.51 -9.74 1.26
C ILE A 36 4.48 -8.87 2.07
N ARG A 37 4.35 -7.55 1.94
CA ARG A 37 5.28 -6.59 2.58
C ARG A 37 4.53 -5.59 3.42
N GLU A 38 5.02 -5.35 4.64
CA GLU A 38 4.40 -4.37 5.54
C GLU A 38 4.50 -2.95 4.95
N ALA A 39 3.37 -2.25 4.96
CA ALA A 39 3.27 -0.88 4.49
C ALA A 39 3.65 0.09 5.61
N SER A 40 4.53 1.03 5.29
CA SER A 40 4.87 2.15 6.17
C SER A 40 4.19 3.44 5.71
N TRP A 41 4.17 4.45 6.58
CA TRP A 41 3.69 5.78 6.20
C TRP A 41 4.45 6.37 5.00
N GLU A 42 5.77 6.12 4.95
CA GLU A 42 6.66 6.55 3.88
C GLU A 42 6.37 5.83 2.56
N SER A 43 6.01 4.54 2.62
CA SER A 43 5.74 3.72 1.43
C SER A 43 4.67 4.30 0.49
N VAL A 44 3.77 5.15 1.01
CA VAL A 44 2.72 5.83 0.24
C VAL A 44 2.86 7.37 0.20
N SER A 45 3.95 7.93 0.73
CA SER A 45 4.16 9.39 0.83
C SER A 45 4.45 10.04 -0.53
N MET A 46 5.17 9.36 -1.41
CA MET A 46 5.49 9.85 -2.77
C MET A 46 4.47 9.45 -3.83
N MET A 47 3.32 8.87 -3.43
CA MET A 47 2.23 8.50 -4.34
C MET A 47 1.29 9.68 -4.66
N LEU A 48 1.74 10.93 -4.49
CA LEU A 48 1.01 12.10 -4.93
C LEU A 48 1.14 12.22 -6.46
N GLN A 49 0.00 12.19 -7.12
CA GLN A 49 -0.18 12.42 -8.55
C GLN A 49 0.47 13.75 -8.92
N LEU A 50 1.44 13.74 -9.84
CA LEU A 50 1.88 14.92 -10.56
C LEU A 50 0.65 15.48 -11.32
N VAL A 51 -0.03 16.47 -10.74
CA VAL A 51 -0.83 17.41 -11.53
C VAL A 51 0.18 18.44 -12.01
N ARG A 52 0.72 18.25 -13.22
CA ARG A 52 1.38 19.35 -13.93
C ARG A 52 0.30 20.36 -14.27
N SER A 53 0.39 21.55 -13.68
CA SER A 53 -0.20 22.79 -14.20
C SER A 53 0.45 23.17 -15.52
#